data_AF-A0A392N158-F1
#
_entry.id   AF-A0A392N158-F1
#
_cell.length_a   1.000
_cell.length_b   1.000
_cell.length_c   1.000
_cell.angle_alpha   90.00
_cell.angle_beta   90.00
_cell.angle_gamma   90.00
#
_symmetry.space_group_name_H-M   'P 1'
#
loop_
_entity.id
_entity.type
_entity.pdbx_description
1 polymer ?
#
loop_
_entity_poly.entity_id
_entity_poly.type
_entity_poly.pdbx_seq_one_letter_code
_entity_poly.pdbx_strand_id
1 'polypeptide(L)'
;MAPFRILSFDIECAGRKGHFPEPTHDPVIQIANLVTLQGEDQPLIRNVMTLNSCSPIVGVDVMSFDTEEEVLLAWRDFIREVDPDIIIGYNICKFDLPYLIEVLI
;
A
#
# COMPACT_ATOMS: atom_id res chain seq x y z
N MET A 1 4.59 14.50 -23.49
CA MET A 1 3.86 14.66 -22.21
C MET A 1 4.90 14.72 -21.09
N ALA A 2 4.59 15.35 -19.95
CA ALA A 2 5.52 15.37 -18.81
C ALA A 2 5.62 13.96 -18.17
N PRO A 3 6.77 13.59 -17.57
CA PRO A 3 6.95 12.25 -16.99
C PRO A 3 6.30 12.17 -15.60
N PHE A 4 4.97 12.02 -15.53
CA PHE A 4 4.25 11.90 -14.26
C PHE A 4 4.68 10.68 -13.46
N ARG A 5 4.77 10.81 -12.13
CA ARG A 5 4.91 9.70 -11.19
C ARG A 5 3.54 9.12 -10.89
N ILE A 6 3.34 7.87 -11.28
CA ILE A 6 2.07 7.15 -11.10
C ILE A 6 2.29 6.09 -10.02
N LEU A 7 1.64 6.27 -8.87
CA LEU A 7 1.59 5.28 -7.79
C LEU A 7 0.35 4.39 -7.96
N SER A 8 0.57 3.09 -8.18
CA SER A 8 -0.47 2.08 -8.05
C SER A 8 -0.31 1.36 -6.72
N PHE A 9 -1.37 1.19 -5.95
CA PHE A 9 -1.32 0.45 -4.69
C PHE A 9 -2.56 -0.42 -4.47
N ASP A 10 -2.43 -1.37 -3.53
CA ASP A 10 -3.45 -2.33 -3.11
C ASP A 10 -3.17 -2.73 -1.64
N ILE A 11 -4.22 -3.00 -0.85
CA ILE A 11 -4.10 -3.42 0.55
C ILE A 11 -4.67 -4.80 0.80
N GLU A 12 -4.12 -5.50 1.79
CA GLU A 12 -4.67 -6.76 2.28
C GLU A 12 -5.02 -6.66 3.77
N CYS A 13 -6.18 -7.21 4.14
CA CYS A 13 -6.70 -7.18 5.50
C CYS A 13 -6.92 -8.61 6.04
N ALA A 14 -6.60 -8.83 7.32
CA ALA A 14 -6.84 -10.13 7.97
C ALA A 14 -8.26 -10.20 8.56
N GLY A 15 -9.23 -10.60 7.74
CA GLY A 15 -10.65 -10.65 8.12
C GLY A 15 -11.06 -11.85 8.99
N ARG A 16 -12.11 -11.65 9.81
CA ARG A 16 -12.82 -12.73 10.52
C ARG A 16 -13.60 -13.64 9.57
N LYS A 17 -13.63 -14.94 9.88
CA LYS A 17 -14.30 -15.96 9.03
C LYS A 17 -15.78 -15.66 8.82
N GLY A 18 -16.18 -15.51 7.55
CA GLY A 18 -17.59 -15.31 7.16
C GLY A 18 -18.06 -13.84 7.22
N HIS A 19 -17.17 -12.90 7.54
CA HIS A 19 -17.45 -11.48 7.56
C HIS A 19 -16.65 -10.76 6.48
N PHE A 20 -17.20 -9.67 5.95
CA PHE A 20 -16.42 -8.72 5.17
C PHE A 20 -15.52 -7.92 6.11
N PRO A 21 -14.28 -7.56 5.72
CA PRO A 21 -13.37 -6.80 6.58
C PRO A 21 -13.99 -5.47 7.06
N GLU A 22 -13.81 -5.20 8.34
CA GLU A 22 -14.22 -3.95 9.01
C GLU A 22 -12.99 -3.27 9.62
N PRO A 23 -12.73 -1.98 9.32
CA PRO A 23 -11.53 -1.25 9.77
C PRO A 23 -11.24 -1.32 11.28
N THR A 24 -12.29 -1.40 12.09
CA THR A 24 -12.18 -1.41 13.57
C THR A 24 -11.83 -2.78 14.16
N HIS A 25 -11.87 -3.84 13.36
CA HIS A 25 -11.70 -5.22 13.84
C HIS A 25 -10.65 -6.01 13.06
N ASP A 26 -10.49 -5.72 11.77
CA ASP A 26 -9.74 -6.55 10.84
C ASP A 26 -8.53 -5.73 10.35
N PRO A 27 -7.30 -6.03 10.83
CA PRO A 27 -6.15 -5.15 10.60
C PRO A 27 -5.65 -5.23 9.16
N VAL A 28 -5.09 -4.13 8.69
CA VAL A 28 -4.30 -4.07 7.46
C VAL A 28 -2.97 -4.80 7.71
N ILE A 29 -2.73 -5.84 6.93
CA ILE A 29 -1.53 -6.69 7.09
C ILE A 29 -0.51 -6.49 5.98
N GLN A 30 -0.90 -5.97 4.82
CA GLN A 30 0.03 -5.68 3.74
C GLN A 30 -0.43 -4.46 2.92
N ILE A 31 0.54 -3.69 2.44
CA ILE A 31 0.32 -2.63 1.45
C ILE A 31 1.39 -2.78 0.35
N ALA A 32 0.95 -3.07 -0.88
CA ALA A 32 1.83 -3.23 -2.03
C ALA A 32 1.84 -1.97 -2.89
N ASN A 33 3.01 -1.56 -3.38
CA ASN A 33 3.15 -0.32 -4.17
C ASN A 33 3.99 -0.54 -5.43
N LEU A 34 3.52 0.04 -6.52
CA LEU A 34 4.26 0.20 -7.77
C LEU A 34 4.30 1.67 -8.15
N VAL A 35 5.51 2.23 -8.32
CA VAL A 35 5.67 3.58 -8.85
C VAL A 35 6.24 3.50 -10.24
N THR A 36 5.53 4.04 -11.22
CA THR A 36 5.92 4.03 -12.64
C THR A 36 6.00 5.46 -13.16
N LEU A 37 7.03 5.78 -13.94
CA LEU A 37 7.09 7.03 -14.66
C LEU A 37 6.28 6.91 -15.96
N GLN A 38 5.49 7.93 -16.28
CA GLN A 38 4.69 7.92 -17.50
C GLN A 38 5.58 7.72 -18.74
N GLY A 39 5.28 6.67 -19.51
CA GLY A 39 6.00 6.31 -20.73
C GLY A 39 7.06 5.21 -20.54
N GLU A 40 7.34 4.80 -19.30
CA GLU A 40 8.21 3.67 -19.00
C GLU A 40 7.43 2.36 -18.97
N ASP A 41 8.03 1.29 -19.52
CA ASP A 41 7.43 -0.05 -19.55
C ASP A 41 7.57 -0.80 -18.21
N GLN A 42 8.43 -0.31 -17.31
CA GLN A 42 8.76 -0.96 -16.06
C GLN A 42 8.66 0.01 -14.89
N PRO A 43 8.09 -0.43 -13.75
CA PRO A 43 8.08 0.37 -12.53
C PRO A 43 9.50 0.74 -12.06
N LEU A 44 9.64 1.98 -11.61
CA LEU A 44 10.82 2.51 -10.92
C LEU A 44 10.95 1.91 -9.52
N ILE A 45 9.82 1.76 -8.81
CA ILE A 45 9.76 1.21 -7.46
C ILE A 45 8.79 0.03 -7.45
N ARG A 46 9.20 -1.06 -6.81
CA ARG A 46 8.36 -2.22 -6.49
C ARG A 46 8.59 -2.57 -5.04
N ASN A 47 7.60 -2.37 -4.18
CA ASN A 47 7.75 -2.67 -2.77
C ASN A 47 6.49 -3.26 -2.16
N VAL A 48 6.65 -3.91 -1.01
CA VAL A 48 5.55 -4.35 -0.16
C VAL A 48 5.91 -4.07 1.30
N MET A 49 4.98 -3.44 2.01
CA MET A 49 5.03 -3.23 3.45
C MET A 49 4.18 -4.31 4.11
N THR A 50 4.73 -5.05 5.07
CA THR A 50 4.03 -6.17 5.72
C THR A 50 4.01 -6.02 7.23
N LEU A 51 2.88 -6.41 7.83
CA LEU A 51 2.80 -6.70 9.25
C LEU A 51 3.46 -8.06 9.52
N ASN A 52 4.38 -8.09 10.47
CA ASN A 52 5.30 -9.18 10.75
C ASN A 52 6.26 -9.48 9.58
N SER A 53 7.12 -10.49 9.79
CA SER A 53 8.13 -10.91 8.83
C SER A 53 7.54 -11.45 7.53
N CYS A 54 8.11 -11.04 6.40
CA CYS A 54 7.88 -11.64 5.09
C CYS A 54 9.21 -12.16 4.50
N SER A 55 9.15 -13.22 3.69
CA SER A 55 10.35 -13.71 3.00
C SER A 55 10.75 -12.76 1.86
N PRO A 56 12.05 -12.63 1.55
CA PRO A 56 12.49 -11.79 0.43
C PRO A 56 11.85 -12.22 -0.89
N ILE A 57 11.49 -11.23 -1.72
CA ILE A 57 10.92 -11.43 -3.06
C ILE A 57 11.89 -10.82 -4.07
N VAL A 58 12.28 -11.58 -5.10
CA VAL A 58 13.25 -11.11 -6.10
C VAL A 58 12.71 -9.88 -6.84
N GLY A 59 13.47 -8.79 -6.81
CA GLY A 59 13.13 -7.54 -7.51
C GLY A 59 12.07 -6.69 -6.82
N VAL A 60 11.77 -6.97 -5.55
CA VAL A 60 10.82 -6.22 -4.71
C VAL A 60 11.49 -5.87 -3.39
N ASP A 61 11.35 -4.62 -2.96
CA ASP A 61 11.76 -4.18 -1.62
C ASP A 61 10.70 -4.63 -0.61
N VAL A 62 11.04 -5.60 0.23
CA VAL A 62 10.16 -6.13 1.29
C VAL A 62 10.51 -5.42 2.60
N MET A 63 9.56 -4.68 3.15
CA MET A 63 9.69 -4.01 4.45
C MET A 63 8.71 -4.64 5.43
N SER A 64 9.21 -5.11 6.56
CA SER A 64 8.39 -5.77 7.59
C SER A 64 8.41 -4.95 8.87
N PHE A 65 7.24 -4.79 9.49
CA PHE A 65 7.02 -3.99 10.69
C PHE A 65 6.32 -4.84 11.77
N ASP A 66 6.48 -4.48 13.04
CA ASP A 66 5.96 -5.29 14.15
C ASP A 66 4.51 -4.92 14.49
N THR A 67 4.10 -3.70 14.16
CA THR A 67 2.74 -3.19 14.42
C THR A 67 2.08 -2.64 13.16
N GLU A 68 0.74 -2.66 13.14
CA GLU A 68 -0.04 -2.07 12.04
C GLU A 68 0.20 -0.56 11.93
N GLU A 69 0.33 0.12 13.07
CA GLU A 69 0.64 1.56 13.12
C GLU A 69 1.93 1.88 12.36
N GLU A 70 2.99 1.09 12.54
CA GLU A 70 4.25 1.27 11.82
C GLU A 70 4.09 1.06 10.30
N VAL A 71 3.28 0.08 9.87
CA VAL A 71 2.95 -0.13 8.44
C VAL A 71 2.30 1.12 7.86
N LEU A 72 1.29 1.67 8.55
CA LEU A 72 0.53 2.83 8.08
C LEU A 72 1.38 4.11 8.07
N LEU A 73 2.19 4.32 9.11
CA LEU A 73 3.11 5.45 9.20
C LEU A 73 4.19 5.39 8.11
N ALA A 74 4.76 4.20 7.87
CA ALA A 74 5.72 3.98 6.80
C ALA A 74 5.10 4.25 5.42
N TRP A 75 3.86 3.82 5.19
CA TRP A 75 3.17 4.07 3.93
C TRP A 75 2.86 5.55 3.71
N ARG A 76 2.42 6.26 4.76
CA ARG A 76 2.23 7.72 4.73
C ARG A 76 3.53 8.43 4.34
N ASP A 77 4.64 8.07 4.98
CA ASP A 77 5.92 8.73 4.73
C ASP A 77 6.47 8.37 3.35
N PHE A 78 6.25 7.14 2.87
CA PHE A 78 6.55 6.73 1.50
C PHE A 78 5.78 7.56 0.46
N ILE A 79 4.48 7.80 0.63
CA ILE A 79 3.72 8.67 -0.29
C ILE A 79 4.31 10.08 -0.33
N ARG A 80 4.67 10.63 0.83
CA ARG A 80 5.24 11.98 0.92
C ARG A 80 6.63 12.09 0.30
N GLU A 81 7.42 11.03 0.37
CA GLU A 81 8.75 10.96 -0.23
C GLU A 81 8.69 10.74 -1.75
N VAL A 82 7.81 9.85 -2.21
CA VAL A 82 7.59 9.59 -3.64
C VAL A 82 6.97 10.79 -4.35
N ASP A 83 6.07 11.50 -3.66
CA ASP A 83 5.34 12.65 -4.19
C ASP A 83 4.67 12.32 -5.54
N PRO A 84 3.72 11.36 -5.57
CA PRO A 84 3.10 10.92 -6.81
C PRO A 84 2.14 11.98 -7.37
N ASP A 85 2.22 12.23 -8.68
CA ASP A 85 1.29 13.11 -9.40
C ASP A 85 -0.11 12.47 -9.53
N ILE A 86 -0.14 11.13 -9.67
CA ILE A 86 -1.36 10.36 -9.87
C ILE A 86 -1.31 9.12 -8.99
N ILE A 87 -2.37 8.90 -8.21
CA ILE A 87 -2.59 7.67 -7.44
C ILE A 87 -3.69 6.86 -8.14
N ILE A 88 -3.41 5.60 -8.43
CA ILE A 88 -4.32 4.66 -9.09
C ILE A 88 -4.41 3.36 -8.30
N GLY A 89 -5.40 2.56 -8.65
CA GLY A 89 -5.64 1.23 -8.11
C GLY A 89 -7.04 0.77 -8.49
N TYR A 90 -7.38 -0.48 -8.17
CA TYR A 90 -8.71 -1.00 -8.44
C TYR A 90 -9.58 -0.83 -7.20
N ASN A 91 -10.71 -0.13 -7.32
CA ASN A 91 -11.65 0.11 -6.21
C ASN A 91 -11.11 0.95 -5.02
N ILE A 92 -9.92 1.56 -5.13
CA ILE A 92 -9.27 2.35 -4.06
C ILE A 92 -10.13 3.45 -3.45
N CYS A 93 -11.00 4.09 -4.24
CA CYS A 93 -11.87 5.16 -3.73
C CYS A 93 -13.06 4.64 -2.91
N LYS A 94 -13.42 3.36 -3.03
CA LYS A 94 -14.58 2.75 -2.34
C LYS A 94 -14.19 1.74 -1.27
N PHE A 95 -12.95 1.28 -1.26
CA PHE A 95 -12.45 0.33 -0.28
C PHE A 95 -11.14 0.82 0.34
N ASP A 96 -10.02 0.77 -0.39
CA ASP A 96 -8.69 0.92 0.19
C ASP A 96 -8.46 2.24 0.94
N LEU A 97 -8.72 3.38 0.29
CA LEU A 97 -8.51 4.70 0.92
C LEU A 97 -9.48 4.92 2.11
N PRO A 98 -10.80 4.70 1.98
CA PRO A 98 -11.70 4.76 3.14
C PRO A 98 -11.26 3.85 4.28
N TYR A 99 -10.85 2.61 3.98
CA TYR A 99 -10.42 1.63 4.99
C TYR A 99 -9.21 2.14 5.78
N LEU A 100 -8.16 2.58 5.07
CA LEU A 100 -6.95 3.12 5.70
C LEU A 100 -7.21 4.36 6.54
N ILE A 101 -8.12 5.25 6.08
CA ILE A 101 -8.49 6.46 6.83
C ILE A 101 -9.24 6.10 8.11
N GLU A 102 -10.17 5.14 8.06
CA GLU A 102 -10.93 4.71 9.24
C GLU A 102 -10.06 3.98 10.28
N VAL A 103 -9.00 3.27 9.87
CA VAL A 103 -8.04 2.66 10.82
C VAL A 103 -7.22 3.74 11.56
N LEU A 104 -6.92 4.86 10.89
CA LEU A 104 -6.07 5.93 11.43
C LEU A 104 -6.81 6.93 12.35
N ILE A 105 -8.14 6.90 12.39
CA ILE A 105 -8.99 7.85 13.14
C ILE A 105 -9.61 7.16 14.36
#